data_AF-A0A061N472-F1
#
_entry.id   AF-A0A061N472-F1
#
_cell.length_a   1.000
_cell.length_b   1.000
_cell.length_c   1.000
_cell.angle_alpha   90.00
_cell.angle_beta   90.00
_cell.angle_gamma   90.00
#
_symmetry.space_group_name_H-M   'P 1'
#
loop_
_entity.id
_entity.type
_entity.pdbx_description
1 polymer ?
#
loop_
_entity_poly.entity_id
_entity_poly.type
_entity_poly.pdbx_seq_one_letter_code
_entity_poly.pdbx_strand_id
1 'polypeptide(L)'
;MASVLVRAFDLETIPGKSTNITDYNEAFPVHAENIEILAQHGITDVSDGLFRPKEEVNRGQIAAFLDRALDVRNSLDAGLVEATAINNTTVDVTFDSEQTAADAEQFEIPGLEVLDANVVAGPEGENNVVRLVTSAQTEDEEYRIHYNGDRTSVTFTGAAADATSPVEVIL
;
A
#
# COMPACT_ATOMS: atom_id res chain seq x y z
N MET A 1 -17.99 14.93 -0.49
CA MET A 1 -16.73 14.54 0.19
C MET A 1 -15.67 14.11 -0.81
N ALA A 2 -15.96 13.15 -1.71
CA ALA A 2 -14.96 12.58 -2.64
C ALA A 2 -14.11 13.63 -3.37
N SER A 3 -14.75 14.58 -4.07
CA SER A 3 -14.01 15.63 -4.79
C SER A 3 -13.24 16.62 -3.91
N VAL A 4 -13.50 16.67 -2.59
CA VAL A 4 -12.69 17.49 -1.68
C VAL A 4 -11.37 16.78 -1.43
N LEU A 5 -11.40 15.48 -1.12
CA LEU A 5 -10.18 14.71 -0.85
C LEU A 5 -9.32 14.56 -2.10
N VAL A 6 -9.92 14.22 -3.24
CA VAL A 6 -9.16 14.11 -4.51
C VAL A 6 -8.42 15.40 -4.84
N ARG A 7 -9.06 16.57 -4.67
CA ARG A 7 -8.41 17.86 -4.94
C ARG A 7 -7.46 18.32 -3.85
N ALA A 8 -7.69 17.95 -2.60
CA ALA A 8 -6.85 18.40 -1.49
C ALA A 8 -5.50 17.66 -1.45
N PHE A 9 -5.47 16.42 -1.93
CA PHE A 9 -4.29 15.56 -1.93
C PHE A 9 -3.72 15.33 -3.33
N ASP A 10 -4.28 16.01 -4.34
CA ASP A 10 -3.93 15.88 -5.76
C ASP A 10 -3.90 14.41 -6.21
N LEU A 11 -4.96 13.67 -5.89
CA LEU A 11 -5.07 12.26 -6.20
C LEU A 11 -5.41 12.06 -7.67
N GLU A 12 -4.68 11.15 -8.32
CA GLU A 12 -4.90 10.76 -9.70
C GLU A 12 -5.42 9.33 -9.81
N THR A 13 -6.02 9.01 -10.95
CA THR A 13 -6.41 7.64 -11.28
C THR A 13 -5.18 6.74 -11.33
N ILE A 14 -5.25 5.56 -10.71
CA ILE A 14 -4.21 4.53 -10.83
C ILE A 14 -4.47 3.73 -12.11
N PRO A 15 -3.60 3.79 -13.13
CA PRO A 15 -3.82 3.07 -14.38
C PRO A 15 -3.94 1.55 -14.17
N GLY A 16 -4.93 0.93 -14.79
CA GLY A 16 -5.14 -0.52 -14.72
C GLY A 16 -5.76 -1.03 -13.42
N LYS A 17 -5.95 -0.19 -12.39
CA LYS A 17 -6.63 -0.57 -11.15
C LYS A 17 -8.13 -0.36 -11.25
N SER A 18 -8.91 -1.44 -11.28
CA SER A 18 -10.37 -1.36 -11.18
C SER A 18 -10.84 -1.32 -9.73
N THR A 19 -12.07 -0.88 -9.52
CA THR A 19 -12.74 -0.89 -8.20
C THR A 19 -14.03 -1.70 -8.28
N ASN A 20 -14.49 -2.19 -7.13
CA ASN A 20 -15.75 -2.92 -7.02
C ASN A 20 -16.95 -2.00 -6.70
N ILE A 21 -16.80 -0.68 -6.86
CA ILE A 21 -17.88 0.27 -6.58
C ILE A 21 -18.92 0.21 -7.69
N THR A 22 -20.17 -0.06 -7.34
CA THR A 22 -21.24 -0.29 -8.33
C THR A 22 -22.24 0.86 -8.45
N ASP A 23 -22.32 1.73 -7.45
CA ASP A 23 -23.27 2.84 -7.34
C ASP A 23 -22.63 4.22 -7.55
N TYR A 24 -21.40 4.27 -8.08
CA TYR A 24 -20.69 5.53 -8.36
C TYR A 24 -21.47 6.44 -9.32
N ASN A 25 -22.28 5.84 -10.22
CA ASN A 25 -23.15 6.53 -11.18
C ASN A 25 -24.41 7.16 -10.53
N GLU A 26 -24.71 6.85 -9.27
CA GLU A 26 -25.77 7.51 -8.51
C GLU A 26 -25.37 8.90 -8.02
N ALA A 27 -24.06 9.19 -8.02
CA ALA A 27 -23.53 10.51 -7.73
C ALA A 27 -23.81 11.49 -8.88
N PHE A 28 -23.75 12.79 -8.59
CA PHE A 28 -23.67 13.77 -9.68
C PHE A 28 -22.41 13.48 -10.53
N PRO A 29 -22.47 13.60 -11.89
CA PRO A 29 -21.39 13.19 -12.77
C PRO A 29 -20.00 13.75 -12.43
N VAL A 30 -19.96 14.97 -11.90
CA VAL A 30 -18.73 15.64 -11.44
C VAL A 30 -18.04 14.97 -10.24
N HIS A 31 -18.72 14.06 -9.54
CA HIS A 31 -18.22 13.34 -8.38
C HIS A 31 -17.95 11.86 -8.65
N ALA A 32 -18.56 11.28 -9.70
CA ALA A 32 -18.49 9.85 -10.00
C ALA A 32 -17.04 9.36 -10.16
N GLU A 33 -16.24 10.04 -10.98
CA GLU A 33 -14.81 9.73 -11.17
C GLU A 33 -14.01 9.85 -9.87
N ASN A 34 -14.32 10.87 -9.04
CA ASN A 34 -13.63 11.05 -7.77
C ASN A 34 -13.92 9.93 -6.76
N ILE A 35 -15.09 9.28 -6.87
CA ILE A 35 -15.43 8.11 -6.04
C ILE A 35 -14.55 6.93 -6.42
N GLU A 36 -14.37 6.70 -7.72
CA GLU A 36 -13.49 5.65 -8.23
C GLU A 36 -12.04 5.89 -7.81
N ILE A 37 -11.53 7.13 -7.93
CA ILE A 37 -10.18 7.49 -7.47
C ILE A 37 -10.01 7.17 -5.97
N LEU A 38 -10.93 7.57 -5.11
CA LEU A 38 -10.82 7.25 -3.68
C LEU A 38 -10.81 5.74 -3.39
N ALA A 39 -11.60 4.96 -4.13
CA ALA A 39 -11.63 3.51 -3.98
C ALA A 39 -10.36 2.85 -4.52
N GLN A 40 -9.78 3.35 -5.62
CA GLN A 40 -8.48 2.88 -6.14
C GLN A 40 -7.36 3.08 -5.11
N HIS A 41 -7.36 4.21 -4.40
CA HIS A 41 -6.39 4.51 -3.35
C HIS A 41 -6.73 3.85 -1.99
N GLY A 42 -7.80 3.06 -1.90
CA GLY A 42 -8.22 2.42 -0.65
C GLY A 42 -8.69 3.39 0.44
N ILE A 43 -8.93 4.66 0.10
CA ILE A 43 -9.42 5.68 1.03
C ILE A 43 -10.85 5.34 1.45
N THR A 44 -11.66 4.92 0.48
CA THR A 44 -12.98 4.36 0.71
C THR A 44 -12.96 2.87 0.49
N ASP A 45 -13.17 2.14 1.57
CA ASP A 45 -13.34 0.70 1.56
C ASP A 45 -14.78 0.37 1.96
N VAL A 46 -15.52 -0.26 1.04
CA VAL A 46 -16.90 -0.68 1.22
C VAL A 46 -17.00 -2.15 0.83
N SER A 47 -17.12 -3.01 1.84
CA SER A 47 -17.14 -4.47 1.68
C SER A 47 -18.31 -4.96 0.82
N ASP A 48 -19.38 -4.17 0.70
CA ASP A 48 -20.57 -4.48 -0.10
C ASP A 48 -20.58 -3.83 -1.50
N GLY A 49 -19.52 -3.10 -1.87
CA GLY A 49 -19.41 -2.43 -3.17
C GLY A 49 -20.33 -1.22 -3.36
N LEU A 50 -20.95 -0.72 -2.28
CA LEU A 50 -21.86 0.43 -2.32
C LEU A 50 -21.25 1.64 -1.58
N PHE A 51 -20.85 2.65 -2.33
CA PHE A 51 -20.29 3.90 -1.83
C PHE A 51 -21.34 4.81 -1.15
N ARG A 52 -22.61 4.71 -1.58
CA ARG A 52 -23.77 5.47 -1.08
C ARG A 52 -23.59 6.98 -1.21
N PRO A 53 -23.46 7.53 -2.44
CA PRO A 53 -23.04 8.91 -2.66
C PRO A 53 -24.01 9.99 -2.16
N LYS A 54 -25.25 9.61 -1.85
CA LYS A 54 -26.31 10.52 -1.34
C LYS A 54 -26.49 10.46 0.17
N GLU A 55 -25.84 9.51 0.85
CA GLU A 55 -25.93 9.42 2.30
C GLU A 55 -25.08 10.51 2.97
N GLU A 56 -25.51 10.92 4.16
CA GLU A 56 -24.76 11.88 4.95
C GLU A 56 -23.50 11.23 5.52
N VAL A 57 -22.37 11.93 5.40
CA VAL A 57 -21.10 11.51 5.99
C VAL A 57 -20.94 12.17 7.36
N ASN A 58 -20.78 11.36 8.39
CA ASN A 58 -20.56 11.86 9.76
C ASN A 58 -19.09 12.22 10.00
N ARG A 59 -18.83 12.99 11.07
CA ARG A 59 -17.48 13.47 11.40
C ARG A 59 -16.45 12.36 11.59
N GLY A 60 -16.85 11.20 12.11
CA GLY A 60 -15.97 10.05 12.29
C GLY A 60 -15.55 9.44 10.94
N GLN A 61 -16.49 9.33 9.99
CA GLN A 61 -16.19 8.88 8.63
C GLN A 61 -15.28 9.86 7.90
N ILE A 62 -15.50 11.17 8.05
CA ILE A 62 -14.61 12.19 7.47
C ILE A 62 -13.19 12.05 8.02
N ALA A 63 -13.05 11.87 9.34
CA ALA A 63 -11.75 11.69 9.98
C ALA A 63 -11.04 10.43 9.45
N ALA A 64 -11.75 9.31 9.31
CA ALA A 64 -11.18 8.09 8.75
C ALA A 64 -10.72 8.24 7.29
N PHE A 65 -11.50 8.94 6.45
CA PHE A 65 -11.09 9.20 5.07
C PHE A 65 -9.89 10.14 4.99
N LEU A 66 -9.83 11.15 5.85
CA LEU A 66 -8.70 12.06 5.92
C LEU A 66 -7.43 11.34 6.35
N ASP A 67 -7.54 10.47 7.36
CA ASP A 67 -6.44 9.67 7.90
C ASP A 67 -5.83 8.76 6.82
N ARG A 68 -6.66 8.06 6.03
CA ARG A 68 -6.19 7.25 4.91
C ARG A 68 -5.65 8.08 3.74
N ALA A 69 -6.24 9.24 3.47
CA ALA A 69 -5.75 10.13 2.42
C ALA A 69 -4.35 10.69 2.76
N LEU A 70 -4.07 10.94 4.04
CA LEU A 70 -2.73 11.31 4.51
C LEU A 70 -1.74 10.16 4.29
N ASP A 71 -2.12 8.92 4.62
CA ASP A 71 -1.28 7.75 4.36
C ASP A 71 -0.92 7.62 2.86
N VAL A 72 -1.90 7.82 1.99
CA VAL A 72 -1.71 7.80 0.52
C VAL A 72 -0.77 8.92 0.09
N ARG A 73 -0.97 10.13 0.63
CA ARG A 73 -0.11 11.27 0.31
C ARG A 73 1.33 11.03 0.72
N ASN A 74 1.56 10.48 1.92
CA ASN A 74 2.89 10.13 2.39
C ASN A 74 3.58 9.11 1.46
N SER A 75 2.84 8.10 0.98
CA SER A 75 3.36 7.15 -0.01
C SER A 75 3.81 7.85 -1.30
N LEU A 76 2.95 8.72 -1.84
CA LEU A 76 3.21 9.44 -3.09
C LEU A 76 4.39 10.41 -2.94
N ASP A 77 4.48 11.12 -1.82
CA ASP A 77 5.61 12.01 -1.52
C ASP A 77 6.93 11.24 -1.37
N ALA A 78 6.88 10.01 -0.87
CA ALA A 78 8.03 9.11 -0.77
C ALA A 78 8.35 8.37 -2.07
N GLY A 79 7.49 8.46 -3.10
CA GLY A 79 7.61 7.68 -4.33
C GLY A 79 7.36 6.18 -4.14
N LEU A 80 6.68 5.76 -3.07
CA LEU A 80 6.37 4.36 -2.78
C LEU A 80 5.18 3.88 -3.62
N VAL A 81 5.36 2.75 -4.32
CA VAL A 81 4.37 2.21 -5.27
C VAL A 81 3.69 0.97 -4.70
N GLU A 82 4.47 -0.03 -4.31
CA GLU A 82 3.96 -1.32 -3.82
C GLU A 82 4.97 -2.02 -2.92
N ALA A 83 4.51 -3.01 -2.16
CA ALA A 83 5.35 -3.92 -1.40
C ALA A 83 4.87 -5.37 -1.58
N THR A 84 5.79 -6.31 -1.73
CA THR A 84 5.49 -7.73 -1.92
C THR A 84 6.41 -8.60 -1.09
N ALA A 85 5.85 -9.51 -0.28
CA ALA A 85 6.64 -10.53 0.39
C ALA A 85 7.18 -11.53 -0.64
N ILE A 86 8.51 -11.72 -0.64
CA ILE A 86 9.20 -12.71 -1.49
C ILE A 86 9.27 -14.08 -0.80
N ASN A 87 9.48 -14.05 0.51
CA ASN A 87 9.43 -15.20 1.42
C ASN A 87 9.16 -14.69 2.84
N ASN A 88 9.11 -15.58 3.83
CA ASN A 88 8.75 -15.22 5.21
C ASN A 88 9.69 -14.24 5.92
N THR A 89 10.81 -13.85 5.33
CA THR A 89 11.79 -12.92 5.93
C THR A 89 12.25 -11.86 4.93
N THR A 90 11.64 -11.78 3.75
CA THR A 90 12.07 -10.88 2.68
C THR A 90 10.87 -10.19 2.07
N VAL A 91 10.95 -8.87 1.93
CA VAL A 91 9.93 -8.02 1.30
C VAL A 91 10.60 -7.12 0.29
N ASP A 92 10.08 -7.05 -0.93
CA ASP A 92 10.49 -6.09 -1.93
C ASP A 92 9.54 -4.88 -1.88
N VAL A 93 10.09 -3.69 -1.73
CA VAL A 93 9.37 -2.40 -1.76
C VAL A 93 9.75 -1.65 -3.03
N THR A 94 8.78 -1.40 -3.89
CA THR A 94 8.99 -0.74 -5.19
C THR A 94 8.77 0.76 -5.08
N PHE A 95 9.66 1.53 -5.68
CA PHE A 95 9.60 2.98 -5.82
C PHE A 95 9.32 3.39 -7.28
N ASP A 96 8.78 4.59 -7.47
CA ASP A 96 8.49 5.20 -8.78
C ASP A 96 9.73 5.75 -9.50
N SER A 97 10.88 5.71 -8.83
CA SER A 97 12.15 6.27 -9.26
C SER A 97 13.32 5.42 -8.76
N GLU A 98 14.47 5.55 -9.43
CA GLU A 98 15.68 4.84 -9.02
C GLU A 98 16.16 5.30 -7.65
N GLN A 99 16.54 4.31 -6.84
CA GLN A 99 17.12 4.51 -5.52
C GLN A 99 18.65 4.41 -5.63
N THR A 100 19.35 5.32 -4.96
CA THR A 100 20.83 5.34 -4.96
C THR A 100 21.42 4.62 -3.74
N ALA A 101 20.66 4.57 -2.66
CA ALA A 101 20.96 3.86 -1.43
C ALA A 101 19.65 3.62 -0.68
N ALA A 102 19.67 2.66 0.25
CA ALA A 102 18.59 2.41 1.20
C ALA A 102 19.22 2.09 2.55
N ASP A 103 18.57 2.51 3.62
CA ASP A 103 18.95 2.19 5.00
C ASP A 103 17.74 1.56 5.72
N ALA A 104 17.98 0.50 6.50
CA ALA A 104 16.94 -0.18 7.24
C ALA A 104 16.22 0.75 8.23
N GLU A 105 16.91 1.75 8.80
CA GLU A 105 16.32 2.73 9.73
C GLU A 105 15.25 3.61 9.08
N GLN A 106 15.22 3.68 7.74
CA GLN A 106 14.17 4.41 7.02
C GLN A 106 12.85 3.65 7.01
N PHE A 107 12.85 2.35 7.31
CA PHE A 107 11.68 1.48 7.23
C PHE A 107 11.27 1.00 8.61
N GLU A 108 10.00 1.18 8.95
CA GLU A 108 9.39 0.58 10.13
C GLU A 108 8.17 -0.24 9.68
N ILE A 109 8.06 -1.46 10.19
CA ILE A 109 6.94 -2.34 9.89
C ILE A 109 6.38 -2.82 11.23
N PRO A 110 5.28 -2.24 11.74
CA PRO A 110 4.74 -2.63 13.04
C PRO A 110 4.50 -4.14 13.13
N GLY A 111 5.11 -4.78 14.13
CA GLY A 111 5.07 -6.23 14.31
C GLY A 111 6.24 -7.00 13.71
N LEU A 112 7.13 -6.36 12.94
CA LEU A 112 8.35 -6.95 12.40
C LEU A 112 9.58 -6.09 12.73
N GLU A 113 10.72 -6.75 12.88
CA GLU A 113 12.03 -6.07 12.91
C GLU A 113 12.56 -5.98 11.47
N VAL A 114 12.97 -4.79 11.02
CA VAL A 114 13.68 -4.60 9.74
C VAL A 114 15.18 -4.69 10.03
N LEU A 115 15.82 -5.70 9.45
CA LEU A 115 17.21 -6.08 9.75
C LEU A 115 18.20 -5.53 8.71
N ASP A 116 17.77 -5.41 7.46
CA ASP A 116 18.61 -4.92 6.37
C ASP A 116 17.75 -4.35 5.23
N ALA A 117 18.34 -3.47 4.43
CA ALA A 117 17.71 -2.85 3.27
C ALA A 117 18.72 -2.71 2.14
N ASN A 118 18.43 -3.31 0.98
CA ASN A 118 19.33 -3.28 -0.17
C ASN A 118 18.59 -2.86 -1.43
N VAL A 119 19.15 -1.88 -2.15
CA VAL A 119 18.64 -1.53 -3.48
C VAL A 119 18.95 -2.66 -4.46
N VAL A 120 17.93 -3.11 -5.18
CA VAL A 120 18.01 -4.15 -6.20
C VAL A 120 17.33 -3.67 -7.48
N ALA A 121 17.68 -4.30 -8.60
CA ALA A 121 17.02 -4.04 -9.86
C ALA A 121 15.59 -4.60 -9.84
N GLY A 122 14.62 -3.78 -10.20
CA GLY A 122 13.24 -4.19 -10.43
C GLY A 122 13.06 -5.00 -11.71
N PRO A 123 11.82 -5.38 -12.06
CA PRO A 123 11.52 -6.23 -13.21
C PRO A 123 12.00 -5.68 -14.55
N GLU A 124 12.07 -4.35 -14.69
CA GLU A 124 12.52 -3.67 -15.90
C GLU A 124 14.03 -3.35 -15.88
N GLY A 125 14.76 -3.75 -14.83
CA GLY A 125 16.21 -3.58 -14.69
C GLY A 125 16.64 -2.26 -14.05
N GLU A 126 15.70 -1.37 -13.74
CA GLU A 126 15.94 -0.11 -13.02
C GLU A 126 16.15 -0.39 -11.53
N ASN A 127 17.01 0.39 -10.85
CA ASN A 127 17.30 0.22 -9.42
C ASN A 127 16.21 0.84 -8.54
N ASN A 128 14.94 0.50 -8.79
CA ASN A 128 13.78 1.10 -8.14
C ASN A 128 13.15 0.21 -7.06
N VAL A 129 13.77 -0.94 -6.72
CA VAL A 129 13.26 -1.83 -5.67
C VAL A 129 14.23 -1.83 -4.49
N VAL A 130 13.69 -1.69 -3.29
CA VAL A 130 14.43 -1.90 -2.04
C VAL A 130 13.99 -3.24 -1.44
N ARG A 131 14.91 -4.18 -1.39
CA ARG A 131 14.73 -5.48 -0.73
C ARG A 131 15.03 -5.35 0.75
N LEU A 132 14.01 -5.51 1.57
CA LEU A 132 14.10 -5.55 3.02
C LEU A 132 14.28 -6.99 3.50
N VAL A 133 15.17 -7.18 4.46
CA VAL A 133 15.24 -8.39 5.28
C VAL A 133 14.53 -8.10 6.59
N THR A 134 13.58 -8.94 6.98
CA THR A 134 12.75 -8.76 8.17
C THR A 134 12.89 -9.94 9.12
N SER A 135 12.39 -9.78 10.35
CA SER A 135 11.99 -10.92 11.18
C SER A 135 10.93 -11.78 10.45
N ALA A 136 10.70 -12.99 10.97
CA ALA A 136 9.71 -13.91 10.40
C ALA A 136 8.31 -13.27 10.35
N GLN A 137 7.70 -13.33 9.17
CA GLN A 137 6.34 -12.89 8.87
C GLN A 137 5.33 -13.98 9.24
N THR A 138 4.10 -13.57 9.56
CA THR A 138 2.94 -14.47 9.67
C THR A 138 2.26 -14.57 8.31
N GLU A 139 1.97 -15.79 7.87
CA GLU A 139 1.17 -16.04 6.65
C GLU A 139 -0.19 -15.35 6.75
N ASP A 140 -0.63 -14.72 5.65
CA ASP A 140 -1.92 -14.03 5.50
C ASP A 140 -2.11 -12.79 6.40
N GLU A 141 -1.14 -12.44 7.25
CA GLU A 141 -1.19 -11.21 8.04
C GLU A 141 -0.83 -10.00 7.16
N GLU A 142 -1.65 -8.95 7.21
CA GLU A 142 -1.37 -7.70 6.50
C GLU A 142 -0.42 -6.83 7.32
N TYR A 143 0.71 -6.49 6.72
CA TYR A 143 1.69 -5.56 7.26
C TYR A 143 1.67 -4.25 6.50
N ARG A 144 1.98 -3.16 7.20
CA ARG A 144 2.06 -1.82 6.63
C ARG A 144 3.47 -1.29 6.70
N ILE A 145 3.93 -0.67 5.62
CA ILE A 145 5.22 0.02 5.58
C ILE A 145 5.05 1.43 6.16
N HIS A 146 5.87 1.78 7.13
CA HIS A 146 6.16 3.17 7.50
C HIS A 146 7.52 3.55 6.91
N TYR A 147 7.65 4.78 6.43
CA TYR A 147 8.86 5.26 5.79
C TYR A 147 9.27 6.63 6.34
N ASN A 148 10.53 6.75 6.78
CA ASN A 148 11.09 7.94 7.44
C ASN A 148 10.23 8.48 8.61
N GLY A 149 9.56 7.58 9.33
CA GLY A 149 8.68 7.91 10.46
C GLY A 149 7.23 8.23 10.10
N ASP A 150 6.89 8.29 8.80
CA ASP A 150 5.53 8.52 8.33
C ASP A 150 4.81 7.20 8.02
N ARG A 151 3.53 7.12 8.41
CA ARG A 151 2.67 6.01 8.03
C ARG A 151 2.29 6.15 6.56
N THR A 152 2.39 5.06 5.81
CA THR A 152 2.09 5.03 4.37
C THR A 152 0.84 4.19 4.08
N SER A 153 0.31 4.31 2.87
CA SER A 153 -0.77 3.46 2.36
C SER A 153 -0.28 2.11 1.83
N VAL A 154 1.03 1.88 1.76
CA VAL A 154 1.60 0.65 1.19
C VAL A 154 1.55 -0.48 2.21
N THR A 155 0.86 -1.56 1.85
CA THR A 155 0.76 -2.79 2.62
C THR A 155 1.25 -3.98 1.81
N PHE A 156 1.57 -5.08 2.50
CA PHE A 156 1.84 -6.38 1.89
C PHE A 156 1.28 -7.50 2.78
N THR A 157 0.95 -8.64 2.17
CA THR A 157 0.55 -9.84 2.89
C THR A 157 1.78 -10.68 3.22
N GLY A 158 1.92 -11.08 4.49
CA GLY A 158 3.03 -11.90 4.94
C GLY A 158 3.05 -13.29 4.30
N ALA A 159 4.26 -13.78 4.03
CA ALA A 159 4.48 -15.09 3.44
C ALA A 159 4.71 -16.19 4.49
N ALA A 160 4.24 -17.39 4.20
CA ALA A 160 4.48 -18.58 5.02
C ALA A 160 5.98 -18.89 5.12
N ALA A 161 6.39 -19.46 6.26
CA ALA A 161 7.72 -20.04 6.38
C ALA A 161 7.93 -21.12 5.33
N ASP A 162 9.01 -21.03 4.56
CA ASP A 162 9.40 -22.09 3.64
C ASP A 162 9.43 -23.42 4.41
N ALA A 163 8.70 -24.42 3.92
CA ALA A 163 8.83 -25.77 4.42
C ALA A 163 10.28 -26.18 4.19
N THR A 164 11.10 -26.20 5.24
CA THR A 164 12.48 -26.67 5.15
C THR A 164 12.46 -28.04 4.49
N SER A 165 12.98 -28.15 3.26
CA SER A 165 13.19 -29.45 2.64
C SER A 165 13.96 -30.31 3.63
N PRO A 166 13.47 -31.51 4.01
CA PRO A 166 14.22 -32.37 4.90
C PRO A 166 15.57 -32.64 4.24
N VAL A 167 16.65 -32.34 4.97
CA VAL A 167 18.02 -32.66 4.55
C VAL A 167 18.05 -34.17 4.31
N GLU A 168 18.15 -34.61 3.06
CA GLU A 168 18.41 -36.01 2.75
C GLU A 168 19.81 -36.34 3.30
N VAL A 169 19.81 -36.99 4.46
CA VAL A 169 21.01 -37.63 5.01
C VAL A 169 21.32 -38.81 4.10
N ILE A 170 22.24 -38.62 3.15
CA ILE A 170 22.84 -39.71 2.38
C ILE A 170 23.68 -40.53 3.36
N LEU A 171 23.21 -41.76 3.66
CA LEU A 171 23.98 -42.80 4.35
C LEU A 171 24.78 -43.65 3.36
#